data_AF-A0A562TS14-F1
#
_entry.id   AF-A0A562TS14-F1
#
_cell.length_a   1.000
_cell.length_b   1.000
_cell.length_c   1.000
_cell.angle_alpha   90.00
_cell.angle_beta   90.00
_cell.angle_gamma   90.00
#
_symmetry.space_group_name_H-M   'P 1'
#
loop_
_entity.id
_entity.type
_entity.pdbx_description
1 polymer ?
#
loop_
_entity_poly.entity_id
_entity_poly.type
_entity_poly.pdbx_seq_one_letter_code
_entity_poly.pdbx_strand_id
1 'polypeptide(L)'
;MKNSITKLFRLSIITIAIVLAGFSISYAQTPAKPLPAVGTSVILGQIDGVKISATVQSPSNQQTPLQVICVFEYTEGDIFNSPPALPRNVNGLVHVDDALKGILTELRKSGQFAGHALETILITPLAGSMPAKRLLIIGLGDRNKFNAELMNRVGSVEMHEALRLGVSSYSHASDLKDAGIDSPTDSVAVNIVKGAMEAYKAENFLKDHSLTSFQPIDQITLLAGPAFFQVSSEAIKVYIATLKK
;
A
#
# COMPACT_ATOMS: atom_id res chain seq x y z
N MET A 1 11.72 80.90 -4.75
CA MET A 1 11.46 79.56 -4.15
C MET A 1 10.60 78.65 -5.04
N LYS A 2 10.91 78.46 -6.34
CA LYS A 2 10.16 77.51 -7.20
C LYS A 2 11.00 76.63 -8.15
N ASN A 3 12.32 76.82 -8.22
CA ASN A 3 13.18 76.14 -9.22
C ASN A 3 14.20 75.14 -8.66
N SER A 4 14.15 74.81 -7.36
CA SER A 4 15.11 73.86 -6.74
C SER A 4 14.49 72.51 -6.37
N ILE A 5 13.15 72.42 -6.27
CA ILE A 5 12.44 71.21 -5.82
C ILE A 5 12.27 70.18 -6.95
N THR A 6 12.34 70.58 -8.22
CA THR A 6 12.11 69.69 -9.38
C THR A 6 13.33 68.89 -9.83
N LYS A 7 14.56 69.22 -9.38
CA LYS A 7 15.77 68.45 -9.74
C LYS A 7 16.07 67.29 -8.78
N LEU A 8 15.67 67.37 -7.50
CA LEU A 8 15.86 66.26 -6.57
C LEU A 8 14.90 65.07 -6.83
N PHE A 9 13.72 65.32 -7.39
CA PHE A 9 12.75 64.24 -7.64
C PHE A 9 13.07 63.36 -8.86
N ARG A 10 13.94 63.80 -9.77
CA ARG A 10 14.32 63.02 -10.96
C ARG A 10 15.53 62.12 -10.75
N LEU A 11 16.31 62.32 -9.69
CA LEU A 11 17.49 61.48 -9.42
C LEU A 11 17.18 60.29 -8.50
N SER A 12 16.07 60.29 -7.77
CA SER A 12 15.69 59.19 -6.86
C SER A 12 14.82 58.10 -7.51
N ILE A 13 14.34 58.31 -8.75
CA ILE A 13 13.52 57.32 -9.46
C ILE A 13 14.39 56.36 -10.30
N ILE A 14 15.63 56.75 -10.63
CA ILE A 14 16.52 55.92 -11.47
C ILE A 14 17.31 54.90 -10.63
N THR A 15 17.54 55.15 -9.34
CA THR A 15 18.31 54.23 -8.48
C THR A 15 17.47 53.10 -7.86
N ILE A 16 16.14 53.25 -7.76
CA ILE A 16 15.25 52.17 -7.28
C ILE A 16 14.90 51.17 -8.39
N ALA A 17 15.06 51.55 -9.66
CA ALA A 17 14.79 50.66 -10.79
C ALA A 17 15.90 49.62 -11.06
N ILE A 18 17.11 49.82 -10.52
CA ILE A 18 18.27 48.94 -10.80
C ILE A 18 18.44 47.84 -9.75
N VAL A 19 17.86 47.98 -8.54
CA VAL A 19 18.01 46.97 -7.47
C VAL A 19 16.95 45.85 -7.54
N LEU A 20 15.86 46.03 -8.28
CA LEU A 20 14.83 44.98 -8.45
C LEU A 20 15.05 44.04 -9.66
N ALA A 21 16.06 44.29 -10.51
CA ALA A 21 16.25 43.51 -11.75
C ALA A 21 17.18 42.28 -11.59
N GLY A 22 17.65 41.95 -10.38
CA GLY A 22 18.78 41.02 -10.22
C GLY A 22 18.52 39.67 -9.55
N PHE A 23 17.35 39.41 -8.94
CA PHE A 23 17.12 38.17 -8.20
C PHE A 23 15.83 37.47 -8.64
N SER A 24 15.81 37.01 -9.89
CA SER A 24 14.96 35.88 -10.25
C SER A 24 15.61 34.63 -9.65
N ILE A 25 15.20 34.26 -8.43
CA ILE A 25 15.47 32.93 -7.91
C ILE A 25 14.65 31.98 -8.77
N SER A 26 15.26 31.49 -9.85
CA SER A 26 14.72 30.38 -10.62
C SER A 26 14.78 29.15 -9.73
N TYR A 27 13.70 28.89 -8.99
CA TYR A 27 13.44 27.56 -8.46
C TYR A 27 13.35 26.64 -9.68
N ALA A 28 14.42 25.88 -9.93
CA ALA A 28 14.39 24.80 -10.89
C ALA A 28 13.29 23.83 -10.44
N GLN A 29 12.11 23.93 -11.06
CA GLN A 29 11.08 22.92 -10.92
C GLN A 29 11.66 21.67 -11.56
N THR A 30 12.18 20.76 -10.73
CA THR A 30 12.49 19.41 -11.19
C THR A 30 11.17 18.85 -11.74
N PRO A 31 11.13 18.45 -13.02
CA PRO A 31 9.91 17.87 -13.57
C PRO A 31 9.53 16.68 -12.70
N ALA A 32 8.28 16.65 -12.23
CA ALA A 32 7.77 15.56 -11.44
C ALA A 32 8.00 14.26 -12.21
N LYS A 33 8.73 13.31 -11.59
CA LYS A 33 8.99 12.01 -12.21
C LYS A 33 7.64 11.35 -12.53
N PRO A 34 7.44 10.81 -13.74
CA PRO A 34 6.19 10.14 -14.08
C PRO A 34 5.94 8.98 -13.10
N LEU A 35 4.69 8.82 -12.69
CA LEU A 35 4.29 7.70 -11.85
C LEU A 35 4.50 6.37 -12.59
N PRO A 36 4.90 5.30 -11.90
CA PRO A 36 5.09 3.99 -12.51
C PRO A 36 3.76 3.47 -13.09
N ALA A 37 3.82 2.86 -14.27
CA ALA A 37 2.64 2.31 -14.93
C ALA A 37 2.14 1.03 -14.23
N VAL A 38 0.86 0.70 -14.40
CA VAL A 38 0.30 -0.59 -14.00
C VAL A 38 1.10 -1.73 -14.64
N GLY A 39 1.41 -2.76 -13.86
CA GLY A 39 2.28 -3.88 -14.24
C GLY A 39 3.77 -3.64 -13.95
N THR A 40 4.17 -2.44 -13.53
CA THR A 40 5.55 -2.21 -13.06
C THR A 40 5.82 -3.08 -11.84
N SER A 41 6.86 -3.92 -11.91
CA SER A 41 7.23 -4.86 -10.85
C SER A 41 8.73 -4.81 -10.57
N VAL A 42 9.11 -5.03 -9.31
CA VAL A 42 10.52 -5.07 -8.88
C VAL A 42 10.71 -6.10 -7.76
N ILE A 43 11.80 -6.87 -7.83
CA ILE A 43 12.28 -7.67 -6.70
C ILE A 43 13.09 -6.75 -5.78
N LEU A 44 12.67 -6.65 -4.53
CA LEU A 44 13.25 -5.77 -3.51
C LEU A 44 14.37 -6.45 -2.73
N GLY A 45 14.31 -7.78 -2.66
CA GLY A 45 15.33 -8.60 -2.01
C GLY A 45 14.78 -9.97 -1.65
N GLN A 46 15.48 -10.64 -0.73
CA GLN A 46 15.13 -11.96 -0.24
C GLN A 46 15.41 -12.04 1.26
N ILE A 47 14.53 -12.69 2.00
CA ILE A 47 14.66 -12.97 3.44
C ILE A 47 14.39 -14.46 3.62
N ASP A 48 15.33 -15.21 4.22
CA ASP A 48 15.20 -16.65 4.49
C ASP A 48 14.69 -17.48 3.31
N GLY A 49 15.19 -17.19 2.10
CA GLY A 49 14.78 -17.89 0.88
C GLY A 49 13.53 -17.31 0.19
N VAL A 50 12.74 -16.47 0.86
CA VAL A 50 11.51 -15.88 0.32
C VAL A 50 11.81 -14.60 -0.46
N LYS A 51 11.44 -14.53 -1.74
CA LYS A 51 11.57 -13.31 -2.55
C LYS A 51 10.52 -12.29 -2.13
N ILE A 52 10.96 -11.06 -1.85
CA ILE A 52 10.06 -9.93 -1.57
C ILE A 52 10.04 -9.03 -2.79
N SER A 53 8.85 -8.78 -3.32
CA SER A 53 8.64 -7.94 -4.51
C SER A 53 7.57 -6.90 -4.29
N ALA A 54 7.59 -5.83 -5.09
CA ALA A 54 6.50 -4.87 -5.16
C ALA A 54 6.00 -4.76 -6.59
N THR A 55 4.69 -4.56 -6.75
CA THR A 55 4.04 -4.40 -8.06
C THR A 55 2.99 -3.30 -8.05
N VAL A 56 2.94 -2.50 -9.10
CA VAL A 56 1.85 -1.54 -9.35
C VAL A 56 0.69 -2.29 -9.99
N GLN A 57 -0.26 -2.77 -9.18
CA GLN A 57 -1.40 -3.54 -9.68
C GLN A 57 -2.58 -3.47 -8.71
N SER A 58 -3.80 -3.52 -9.26
CA SER A 58 -5.03 -3.69 -8.47
C SER A 58 -5.13 -5.13 -7.95
N PRO A 59 -5.53 -5.37 -6.69
CA PRO A 59 -5.73 -6.74 -6.18
C PRO A 59 -6.72 -7.55 -7.02
N SER A 60 -7.69 -6.91 -7.69
CA SER A 60 -8.63 -7.56 -8.61
C SER A 60 -7.99 -8.15 -9.87
N ASN A 61 -6.81 -7.66 -10.27
CA ASN A 61 -6.11 -8.01 -11.50
C ASN A 61 -4.78 -8.74 -11.28
N GLN A 62 -4.40 -8.99 -10.03
CA GLN A 62 -3.15 -9.66 -9.70
C GLN A 62 -3.28 -11.18 -9.90
N GLN A 63 -2.41 -11.75 -10.75
CA GLN A 63 -2.31 -13.19 -10.91
C GLN A 63 -1.45 -13.78 -9.79
N THR A 64 -2.08 -14.54 -8.89
CA THR A 64 -1.42 -15.10 -7.70
C THR A 64 -2.17 -16.34 -7.18
N PRO A 65 -1.49 -17.32 -6.56
CA PRO A 65 -2.18 -18.43 -5.89
C PRO A 65 -3.09 -17.97 -4.74
N LEU A 66 -2.69 -16.91 -4.04
CA LEU A 66 -3.47 -16.25 -2.99
C LEU A 66 -3.31 -14.74 -3.10
N GLN A 67 -4.42 -14.01 -3.19
CA GLN A 67 -4.47 -12.56 -3.05
C GLN A 67 -4.98 -12.25 -1.65
N VAL A 68 -4.33 -11.32 -0.95
CA VAL A 68 -4.74 -10.81 0.35
C VAL A 68 -5.20 -9.36 0.17
N ILE A 69 -6.36 -9.03 0.72
CA ILE A 69 -6.85 -7.65 0.84
C ILE A 69 -7.18 -7.36 2.30
N CYS A 70 -7.21 -6.09 2.65
CA CYS A 70 -7.59 -5.67 4.00
C CYS A 70 -8.82 -4.76 3.95
N VAL A 71 -9.71 -4.90 4.94
CA VAL A 71 -10.89 -4.04 5.07
C VAL A 71 -11.09 -3.62 6.52
N PHE A 72 -11.55 -2.39 6.73
CA PHE A 72 -12.01 -1.94 8.05
C PHE A 72 -13.40 -2.47 8.37
N GLU A 73 -13.87 -2.21 9.58
CA GLU A 73 -15.29 -2.35 9.92
C GLU A 73 -16.17 -1.54 8.96
N TYR A 74 -17.28 -2.16 8.55
CA TYR A 74 -18.19 -1.61 7.55
C TYR A 74 -18.86 -0.33 8.04
N THR A 75 -18.87 0.68 7.17
CA THR A 75 -19.77 1.82 7.25
C THR A 75 -20.41 2.02 5.89
N GLU A 76 -21.65 2.50 5.82
CA GLU A 76 -22.36 2.63 4.55
C GLU A 76 -21.54 3.48 3.55
N GLY A 77 -21.27 2.90 2.38
CA GLY A 77 -20.52 3.54 1.30
C GLY A 77 -19.02 3.72 1.56
N ASP A 78 -18.41 3.00 2.49
CA ASP A 78 -17.03 3.26 2.94
C ASP A 78 -15.93 3.20 1.87
N ILE A 79 -16.06 2.29 0.90
CA ILE A 79 -15.14 2.20 -0.24
C ILE A 79 -15.59 3.04 -1.45
N PHE A 80 -16.81 3.61 -1.39
CA PHE A 80 -17.44 4.31 -2.53
C PHE A 80 -17.51 5.84 -2.34
N ASN A 81 -17.56 6.32 -1.10
CA ASN A 81 -17.75 7.74 -0.76
C ASN A 81 -16.41 8.49 -0.84
N SER A 82 -16.13 9.04 -2.02
CA SER A 82 -14.95 9.86 -2.30
C SER A 82 -15.30 11.36 -2.27
N PRO A 83 -14.59 12.19 -1.49
CA PRO A 83 -13.65 11.86 -0.41
C PRO A 83 -14.36 11.36 0.87
N PRO A 84 -13.69 10.61 1.78
CA PRO A 84 -12.24 10.39 1.83
C PRO A 84 -11.75 9.13 1.08
N ALA A 85 -12.64 8.23 0.63
CA ALA A 85 -12.23 7.08 -0.16
C ALA A 85 -11.52 7.51 -1.46
N LEU A 86 -10.69 6.63 -2.02
CA LEU A 86 -10.12 6.88 -3.33
C LEU A 86 -11.20 6.90 -4.42
N PRO A 87 -11.04 7.74 -5.48
CA PRO A 87 -11.91 7.69 -6.65
C PRO A 87 -11.95 6.30 -7.27
N ARG A 88 -13.13 5.90 -7.79
CA ARG A 88 -13.40 4.55 -8.30
C ARG A 88 -12.31 4.01 -9.23
N ASN A 89 -11.80 4.81 -10.16
CA ASN A 89 -10.80 4.40 -11.14
C ASN A 89 -9.43 4.00 -10.55
N VAL A 90 -9.18 4.32 -9.28
CA VAL A 90 -7.94 3.98 -8.57
C VAL A 90 -8.19 3.28 -7.23
N ASN A 91 -9.43 2.85 -6.96
CA ASN A 91 -9.83 2.19 -5.72
C ASN A 91 -9.84 0.67 -5.92
N GLY A 92 -8.84 -0.02 -5.34
CA GLY A 92 -8.67 -1.47 -5.45
C GLY A 92 -9.83 -2.26 -4.84
N LEU A 93 -10.36 -1.83 -3.70
CA LEU A 93 -11.52 -2.50 -3.08
C LEU A 93 -12.78 -2.40 -3.95
N VAL A 94 -13.03 -1.27 -4.60
CA VAL A 94 -14.13 -1.16 -5.55
C VAL A 94 -13.94 -2.10 -6.73
N HIS A 95 -12.72 -2.20 -7.28
CA HIS A 95 -12.45 -3.14 -8.37
C HIS A 95 -12.57 -4.61 -7.95
N VAL A 96 -12.24 -4.94 -6.70
CA VAL A 96 -12.45 -6.29 -6.14
C VAL A 96 -13.95 -6.56 -5.99
N ASP A 97 -14.71 -5.63 -5.44
CA ASP A 97 -16.15 -5.81 -5.27
C ASP A 97 -16.87 -5.94 -6.62
N ASP A 98 -16.47 -5.16 -7.64
CA ASP A 98 -16.95 -5.31 -9.01
C ASP A 98 -16.67 -6.72 -9.57
N ALA A 99 -15.44 -7.22 -9.38
CA ALA A 99 -15.05 -8.55 -9.82
C ALA A 99 -15.87 -9.64 -9.10
N LEU A 100 -16.20 -9.41 -7.83
CA LEU A 100 -17.06 -10.27 -7.02
C LEU A 100 -18.56 -9.98 -7.19
N LYS A 101 -18.96 -9.11 -8.13
CA LYS A 101 -20.35 -8.73 -8.41
C LYS A 101 -21.10 -8.19 -7.17
N GLY A 102 -20.44 -7.41 -6.33
CA GLY A 102 -21.00 -6.78 -5.14
C GLY A 102 -20.96 -7.64 -3.87
N ILE A 103 -20.44 -8.87 -3.94
CA ILE A 103 -20.44 -9.79 -2.80
C ILE A 103 -19.57 -9.30 -1.64
N LEU A 104 -18.47 -8.56 -1.89
CA LEU A 104 -17.67 -8.01 -0.79
C LEU A 104 -18.49 -7.00 0.02
N THR A 105 -19.23 -6.13 -0.66
CA THR A 105 -20.13 -5.18 0.01
C THR A 105 -21.25 -5.89 0.75
N GLU A 106 -21.94 -6.84 0.12
CA GLU A 106 -23.07 -7.56 0.73
C GLU A 106 -22.63 -8.40 1.95
N LEU A 107 -21.48 -9.05 1.88
CA LEU A 107 -20.90 -9.82 2.99
C LEU A 107 -20.68 -8.93 4.22
N ARG A 108 -20.12 -7.74 4.00
CA ARG A 108 -19.81 -6.76 5.06
C ARG A 108 -21.08 -6.08 5.60
N LYS A 109 -21.96 -5.64 4.71
CA LYS A 109 -23.23 -4.97 5.04
C LYS A 109 -24.19 -5.88 5.81
N SER A 110 -24.21 -7.17 5.48
CA SER A 110 -25.04 -8.16 6.18
C SER A 110 -24.46 -8.60 7.55
N GLY A 111 -23.26 -8.16 7.91
CA GLY A 111 -22.60 -8.53 9.17
C GLY A 111 -22.04 -9.96 9.20
N GLN A 112 -22.02 -10.67 8.06
CA GLN A 112 -21.40 -11.99 7.95
C GLN A 112 -19.88 -11.94 8.01
N PHE A 113 -19.31 -10.78 7.71
CA PHE A 113 -17.91 -10.45 7.98
C PHE A 113 -17.87 -9.03 8.55
N ALA A 114 -17.57 -8.90 9.84
CA ALA A 114 -17.66 -7.62 10.53
C ALA A 114 -16.50 -6.68 10.16
N GLY A 115 -15.34 -7.25 9.79
CA GLY A 115 -14.10 -6.53 9.58
C GLY A 115 -13.35 -6.25 10.88
N HIS A 116 -13.61 -7.02 11.93
CA HIS A 116 -12.88 -6.91 13.20
C HIS A 116 -11.38 -7.15 12.98
N ALA A 117 -10.54 -6.54 13.82
CA ALA A 117 -9.10 -6.65 13.66
C ALA A 117 -8.64 -8.13 13.66
N LEU A 118 -7.99 -8.53 12.57
CA LEU A 118 -7.51 -9.87 12.25
C LEU A 118 -8.59 -10.95 12.04
N GLU A 119 -9.86 -10.56 11.89
CA GLU A 119 -10.89 -11.45 11.36
C GLU A 119 -10.51 -11.87 9.94
N THR A 120 -10.66 -13.15 9.61
CA THR A 120 -10.31 -13.66 8.28
C THR A 120 -11.49 -14.35 7.62
N ILE A 121 -11.60 -14.17 6.31
CA ILE A 121 -12.47 -14.99 5.47
C ILE A 121 -11.79 -15.28 4.14
N LEU A 122 -11.89 -16.53 3.69
CA LEU A 122 -11.35 -16.98 2.42
C LEU A 122 -12.47 -17.13 1.40
N ILE A 123 -12.28 -16.52 0.23
CA ILE A 123 -13.18 -16.60 -0.92
C ILE A 123 -12.43 -17.28 -2.06
N THR A 124 -13.12 -18.17 -2.78
CA THR A 124 -12.66 -18.68 -4.08
C THR A 124 -13.40 -17.90 -5.16
N PRO A 125 -12.72 -16.99 -5.90
CA PRO A 125 -13.37 -16.24 -6.97
C PRO A 125 -13.94 -17.17 -8.05
N LEU A 126 -15.05 -16.76 -8.66
CA LEU A 126 -15.60 -17.48 -9.82
C LEU A 126 -14.59 -17.48 -10.97
N ALA A 127 -14.54 -18.56 -11.75
CA ALA A 127 -13.65 -18.63 -12.90
C ALA A 127 -13.87 -17.42 -13.85
N GLY A 128 -12.79 -16.73 -14.19
CA GLY A 128 -12.82 -15.54 -15.05
C GLY A 128 -13.21 -14.23 -14.35
N SER A 129 -13.57 -14.25 -13.06
CA SER A 129 -13.87 -13.02 -12.30
C SER A 129 -12.62 -12.30 -11.81
N MET A 130 -11.65 -13.04 -11.28
CA MET A 130 -10.35 -12.53 -10.83
C MET A 130 -9.24 -13.52 -11.23
N PRO A 131 -8.03 -13.06 -11.58
CA PRO A 131 -6.89 -13.94 -11.88
C PRO A 131 -6.35 -14.69 -10.65
N ALA A 132 -6.60 -14.17 -9.44
CA ALA A 132 -6.22 -14.82 -8.20
C ALA A 132 -7.02 -16.12 -7.98
N LYS A 133 -6.34 -17.21 -7.60
CA LYS A 133 -7.02 -18.50 -7.37
C LYS A 133 -7.86 -18.50 -6.08
N ARG A 134 -7.42 -17.73 -5.10
CA ARG A 134 -8.04 -17.55 -3.77
C ARG A 134 -7.86 -16.10 -3.34
N LEU A 135 -8.84 -15.57 -2.62
CA LEU A 135 -8.85 -14.24 -2.02
C LEU A 135 -9.03 -14.39 -0.51
N LEU A 136 -8.02 -13.99 0.26
CA LEU A 136 -8.11 -13.84 1.71
C LEU A 136 -8.43 -12.39 2.03
N ILE A 137 -9.47 -12.19 2.83
CA ILE A 137 -9.83 -10.88 3.38
C ILE A 137 -9.41 -10.87 4.84
N ILE A 138 -8.71 -9.82 5.26
CA ILE A 138 -8.31 -9.61 6.65
C ILE A 138 -8.93 -8.32 7.17
N GLY A 139 -9.62 -8.41 8.31
CA GLY A 139 -10.21 -7.26 8.98
C GLY A 139 -9.17 -6.41 9.70
N LEU A 140 -9.34 -5.09 9.67
CA LEU A 140 -8.48 -4.11 10.30
C LEU A 140 -9.10 -3.48 11.56
N GLY A 141 -10.37 -3.77 11.84
CA GLY A 141 -11.13 -3.22 12.96
C GLY A 141 -11.64 -1.81 12.71
N ASP A 142 -11.82 -1.07 13.79
CA ASP A 142 -12.25 0.33 13.79
C ASP A 142 -11.20 1.24 13.12
N ARG A 143 -11.59 1.85 12.01
CA ARG A 143 -10.74 2.71 11.19
C ARG A 143 -10.17 3.91 11.94
N ASN A 144 -10.87 4.40 12.97
CA ASN A 144 -10.43 5.53 13.79
C ASN A 144 -9.36 5.15 14.82
N LYS A 145 -9.12 3.85 15.00
CA LYS A 145 -8.09 3.30 15.90
C LYS A 145 -6.95 2.66 15.13
N PHE A 146 -6.89 2.86 13.81
CA PHE A 146 -5.85 2.27 12.97
C PHE A 146 -4.46 2.69 13.44
N ASN A 147 -3.57 1.71 13.45
CA ASN A 147 -2.18 1.79 13.88
C ASN A 147 -1.35 0.96 12.90
N ALA A 148 -0.26 1.51 12.37
CA ALA A 148 0.60 0.79 11.43
C ALA A 148 1.22 -0.49 12.00
N GLU A 149 1.40 -0.62 13.32
CA GLU A 149 1.85 -1.84 14.00
C GLU A 149 0.88 -3.01 13.83
N LEU A 150 -0.43 -2.74 13.67
CA LEU A 150 -1.42 -3.78 13.35
C LEU A 150 -0.99 -4.56 12.10
N MET A 151 -0.33 -3.89 11.15
CA MET A 151 0.10 -4.51 9.89
C MET A 151 1.19 -5.57 10.07
N ASN A 152 1.92 -5.56 11.20
CA ASN A 152 2.82 -6.68 11.55
C ASN A 152 2.01 -7.93 11.89
N ARG A 153 0.93 -7.78 12.67
CA ARG A 153 0.02 -8.90 12.97
C ARG A 153 -0.72 -9.37 11.72
N VAL A 154 -1.11 -8.45 10.83
CA VAL A 154 -1.68 -8.80 9.50
C VAL A 154 -0.68 -9.65 8.71
N GLY A 155 0.59 -9.22 8.62
CA GLY A 155 1.67 -9.97 7.98
C GLY A 155 1.82 -11.40 8.54
N SER A 156 1.75 -11.56 9.86
CA SER A 156 1.78 -12.88 10.49
C SER A 156 0.58 -13.74 10.09
N VAL A 157 -0.63 -13.17 10.12
CA VAL A 157 -1.88 -13.87 9.75
C VAL A 157 -1.84 -14.34 8.30
N GLU A 158 -1.48 -13.49 7.34
CA GLU A 158 -1.42 -13.89 5.93
C GLU A 158 -0.40 -14.99 5.67
N MET A 159 0.73 -14.99 6.38
CA MET A 159 1.74 -16.04 6.25
C MET A 159 1.21 -17.37 6.78
N HIS A 160 0.63 -17.40 7.98
CA HIS A 160 0.05 -18.64 8.53
C HIS A 160 -1.05 -19.20 7.63
N GLU A 161 -1.93 -18.34 7.11
CA GLU A 161 -2.98 -18.75 6.19
C GLU A 161 -2.39 -19.26 4.86
N ALA A 162 -1.39 -18.59 4.29
CA ALA A 162 -0.71 -19.04 3.08
C ALA A 162 -0.09 -20.44 3.24
N LEU A 163 0.58 -20.69 4.37
CA LEU A 163 1.20 -21.99 4.67
C LEU A 163 0.16 -23.10 4.85
N ARG A 164 -0.91 -22.84 5.61
CA ARG A 164 -2.04 -23.77 5.78
C ARG A 164 -2.73 -24.10 4.46
N LEU A 165 -2.79 -23.11 3.57
CA LEU A 165 -3.36 -23.22 2.24
C LEU A 165 -2.44 -23.92 1.23
N GLY A 166 -1.19 -24.19 1.61
CA GLY A 166 -0.18 -24.85 0.77
C GLY A 166 0.14 -24.10 -0.51
N VAL A 167 0.04 -22.76 -0.52
CA VAL A 167 0.47 -21.96 -1.68
C VAL A 167 1.98 -21.77 -1.66
N SER A 168 2.60 -21.61 -2.83
CA SER A 168 4.01 -21.25 -2.94
C SER A 168 4.25 -19.75 -3.04
N SER A 169 3.20 -18.94 -3.24
CA SER A 169 3.31 -17.49 -3.24
C SER A 169 1.97 -16.84 -2.96
N TYR A 170 2.04 -15.59 -2.52
CA TYR A 170 0.85 -14.76 -2.34
C TYR A 170 1.16 -13.28 -2.64
N SER A 171 0.11 -12.51 -2.82
CA SER A 171 0.19 -11.06 -3.02
C SER A 171 -0.66 -10.35 -1.97
N HIS A 172 -0.22 -9.18 -1.50
CA HIS A 172 -0.89 -8.41 -0.46
C HIS A 172 -1.22 -7.00 -0.91
N ALA A 173 -2.46 -6.58 -0.71
CA ALA A 173 -2.90 -5.20 -0.81
C ALA A 173 -3.43 -4.75 0.56
N SER A 174 -2.92 -3.63 1.08
CA SER A 174 -3.34 -3.12 2.40
C SER A 174 -4.61 -2.29 2.34
N ASP A 175 -4.93 -1.73 1.17
CA ASP A 175 -6.18 -1.03 0.85
C ASP A 175 -6.61 0.07 1.85
N LEU A 176 -5.67 0.60 2.64
CA LEU A 176 -5.96 1.60 3.69
C LEU A 176 -6.57 2.87 3.10
N LYS A 177 -6.02 3.34 1.97
CA LYS A 177 -6.45 4.56 1.30
C LYS A 177 -7.76 4.39 0.55
N ASP A 178 -8.07 3.17 0.13
CA ASP A 178 -9.33 2.83 -0.53
C ASP A 178 -10.53 3.06 0.40
N ALA A 179 -10.31 2.91 1.71
CA ALA A 179 -11.28 3.23 2.78
C ALA A 179 -11.07 4.62 3.43
N GLY A 180 -10.22 5.46 2.82
CA GLY A 180 -9.98 6.85 3.24
C GLY A 180 -9.03 7.03 4.42
N ILE A 181 -8.20 6.03 4.77
CA ILE A 181 -7.19 6.16 5.82
C ILE A 181 -5.88 6.70 5.26
N ASP A 182 -5.51 7.89 5.72
CA ASP A 182 -4.14 8.39 5.57
C ASP A 182 -3.22 7.63 6.52
N SER A 183 -2.11 7.10 6.01
CA SER A 183 -1.28 6.13 6.71
C SER A 183 0.20 6.26 6.35
N PRO A 184 1.11 5.99 7.32
CA PRO A 184 2.55 6.00 7.07
C PRO A 184 2.89 4.81 6.16
N THR A 185 2.96 5.11 4.86
CA THR A 185 3.01 4.09 3.80
C THR A 185 4.27 3.22 3.86
N ASP A 186 5.38 3.81 4.27
CA ASP A 186 6.65 3.14 4.54
C ASP A 186 6.56 2.14 5.71
N SER A 187 6.05 2.59 6.86
CA SER A 187 5.93 1.76 8.07
C SER A 187 4.93 0.62 7.86
N VAL A 188 3.80 0.88 7.19
CA VAL A 188 2.84 -0.15 6.81
C VAL A 188 3.51 -1.24 5.99
N ALA A 189 4.21 -0.85 4.91
CA ALA A 189 4.89 -1.79 4.01
C ALA A 189 5.94 -2.66 4.73
N VAL A 190 6.75 -2.04 5.59
CA VAL A 190 7.77 -2.74 6.37
C VAL A 190 7.14 -3.69 7.39
N ASN A 191 6.09 -3.26 8.10
CA ASN A 191 5.47 -4.07 9.14
C ASN A 191 4.85 -5.35 8.58
N ILE A 192 4.24 -5.30 7.39
CA ILE A 192 3.69 -6.49 6.71
C ILE A 192 4.80 -7.52 6.47
N VAL A 193 5.87 -7.11 5.80
CA VAL A 193 7.01 -8.00 5.49
C VAL A 193 7.62 -8.54 6.78
N LYS A 194 7.83 -7.69 7.78
CA LYS A 194 8.37 -8.08 9.08
C LYS A 194 7.53 -9.17 9.73
N GLY A 195 6.22 -8.94 9.84
CA GLY A 195 5.30 -9.89 10.48
C GLY A 195 5.19 -11.22 9.75
N ALA A 196 5.14 -11.17 8.41
CA ALA A 196 5.14 -12.36 7.58
C ALA A 196 6.41 -13.20 7.79
N MET A 197 7.58 -12.57 7.79
CA MET A 197 8.84 -13.30 7.97
C MET A 197 9.05 -13.79 9.41
N GLU A 198 8.57 -13.06 10.42
CA GLU A 198 8.56 -13.52 11.82
C GLU A 198 7.71 -14.81 11.98
N ALA A 199 6.52 -14.83 11.38
CA ALA A 199 5.67 -16.04 11.36
C ALA A 199 6.32 -17.18 10.58
N TYR A 200 6.90 -16.91 9.42
CA TYR A 200 7.59 -17.93 8.61
C TYR A 200 8.77 -18.55 9.35
N LYS A 201 9.55 -17.74 10.08
CA LYS A 201 10.65 -18.23 10.91
C LYS A 201 10.16 -19.15 12.04
N ALA A 202 9.05 -18.81 12.69
CA ALA A 202 8.45 -19.66 13.71
C ALA A 202 7.98 -21.01 13.14
N GLU A 203 7.37 -21.00 11.96
CA GLU A 203 6.92 -22.22 11.28
C GLU A 203 8.09 -23.09 10.82
N ASN A 204 9.18 -22.49 10.31
CA ASN A 204 10.42 -23.22 10.02
C ASN A 204 11.02 -23.85 11.28
N PHE A 205 11.04 -23.15 12.41
CA PHE A 205 11.48 -23.73 13.69
C PHE A 205 10.65 -24.97 14.06
N LEU A 206 9.33 -24.91 13.94
CA LEU A 206 8.46 -26.07 14.18
C LEU A 206 8.73 -27.20 13.19
N LYS A 207 9.00 -26.88 11.91
CA LYS A 207 9.31 -27.85 10.87
C LYS A 207 10.63 -28.57 11.16
N ASP A 208 11.66 -27.85 11.61
CA ASP A 208 12.96 -28.41 11.99
C ASP A 208 12.85 -29.38 13.19
N HIS A 209 11.81 -29.21 14.01
CA HIS A 209 11.47 -30.10 15.13
C HIS A 209 10.43 -31.18 14.76
N SER A 210 10.10 -31.33 13.48
CA SER A 210 9.09 -32.30 13.00
C SER A 210 7.69 -32.11 13.60
N LEU A 211 7.35 -30.88 14.01
CA LEU A 211 6.05 -30.53 14.60
C LEU A 211 5.05 -29.96 13.58
N THR A 212 5.52 -29.65 12.37
CA THR A 212 4.67 -29.19 11.24
C THR A 212 5.30 -29.59 9.91
N SER A 213 4.52 -29.50 8.84
CA SER A 213 4.98 -29.61 7.46
C SER A 213 4.13 -28.68 6.59
N PHE A 214 4.77 -27.95 5.69
CA PHE A 214 4.10 -27.02 4.78
C PHE A 214 4.86 -26.90 3.45
N GLN A 215 4.16 -26.44 2.42
CA GLN A 215 4.76 -26.00 1.17
C GLN A 215 5.50 -24.67 1.42
N PRO A 216 6.83 -24.58 1.17
CA PRO A 216 7.57 -23.34 1.34
C PRO A 216 7.02 -22.20 0.47
N ILE A 217 7.12 -20.98 1.00
CA ILE A 217 6.79 -19.76 0.24
C ILE A 217 8.02 -19.33 -0.55
N ASP A 218 7.87 -19.22 -1.87
CA ASP A 218 8.90 -18.74 -2.78
C ASP A 218 8.89 -17.22 -2.91
N GLN A 219 7.70 -16.60 -2.81
CA GLN A 219 7.54 -15.16 -3.06
C GLN A 219 6.35 -14.52 -2.34
N ILE A 220 6.58 -13.32 -1.83
CA ILE A 220 5.57 -12.36 -1.36
C ILE A 220 5.59 -11.15 -2.30
N THR A 221 4.42 -10.73 -2.79
CA THR A 221 4.28 -9.55 -3.66
C THR A 221 3.43 -8.49 -2.98
N LEU A 222 4.00 -7.32 -2.68
CA LEU A 222 3.26 -6.19 -2.14
C LEU A 222 2.70 -5.34 -3.28
N LEU A 223 1.39 -5.17 -3.30
CA LEU A 223 0.70 -4.32 -4.26
C LEU A 223 0.67 -2.88 -3.76
N ALA A 224 0.93 -1.93 -4.65
CA ALA A 224 0.86 -0.52 -4.35
C ALA A 224 0.27 0.28 -5.51
N GLY A 225 -0.52 1.30 -5.20
CA GLY A 225 -0.91 2.29 -6.20
C GLY A 225 0.32 3.03 -6.76
N PRO A 226 0.26 3.57 -7.99
CA PRO A 226 1.40 4.23 -8.64
C PRO A 226 2.11 5.28 -7.76
N ALA A 227 1.34 6.08 -7.01
CA ALA A 227 1.86 7.13 -6.12
C ALA A 227 2.63 6.59 -4.91
N PHE A 228 2.41 5.34 -4.52
CA PHE A 228 2.94 4.74 -3.29
C PHE A 228 4.01 3.69 -3.54
N PHE A 229 4.13 3.23 -4.79
CA PHE A 229 5.09 2.20 -5.19
C PHE A 229 6.53 2.51 -4.77
N GLN A 230 7.01 3.73 -5.03
CA GLN A 230 8.41 4.08 -4.78
C GLN A 230 8.71 4.13 -3.28
N VAL A 231 7.84 4.78 -2.48
CA VAL A 231 8.05 4.91 -1.03
C VAL A 231 8.00 3.55 -0.33
N SER A 232 7.04 2.68 -0.68
CA SER A 232 6.97 1.31 -0.16
C SER A 232 8.20 0.49 -0.56
N SER A 233 8.60 0.56 -1.82
CA SER A 233 9.74 -0.20 -2.35
C SER A 233 11.05 0.17 -1.65
N GLU A 234 11.34 1.46 -1.49
CA GLU A 234 12.57 1.91 -0.83
C GLU A 234 12.57 1.56 0.67
N ALA A 235 11.44 1.71 1.36
CA ALA A 235 11.34 1.34 2.77
C ALA A 235 11.64 -0.15 3.01
N ILE A 236 11.08 -1.04 2.17
CA ILE A 236 11.33 -2.48 2.25
C ILE A 236 12.80 -2.82 1.92
N LYS A 237 13.40 -2.19 0.89
CA LYS A 237 14.82 -2.41 0.57
C LYS A 237 15.73 -2.03 1.75
N VAL A 238 15.46 -0.88 2.38
CA VAL A 238 16.19 -0.42 3.57
C VAL A 238 16.03 -1.45 4.69
N TYR A 239 14.81 -1.89 4.98
CA TYR A 239 14.55 -2.93 5.98
C TYR A 239 15.33 -4.22 5.69
N ILE A 240 15.25 -4.76 4.48
CA ILE A 240 16.00 -5.97 4.08
C ILE A 240 17.52 -5.78 4.26
N ALA A 241 18.05 -4.61 3.93
CA ALA A 241 19.47 -4.31 4.12
C ALA A 241 19.88 -4.31 5.60
N THR A 242 18.96 -4.01 6.53
CA THR A 242 19.25 -4.11 7.97
C THR A 242 19.39 -5.54 8.47
N LEU A 243 18.76 -6.52 7.81
CA LEU A 243 18.80 -7.94 8.21
C LEU A 243 20.09 -8.66 7.77
N LYS A 244 20.88 -8.04 6.89
CA LYS A 244 22.15 -8.60 6.38
C LYS A 244 23.37 -8.24 7.23
N LYS A 245 23.17 -7.48 8.30
CA LYS A 245 24.21 -7.06 9.25
C LYS A 245 24.19 -7.97 10.47
#